data_AF-A0A177NBG9-F1
#
_entry.id   AF-A0A177NBG9-F1
#
_cell.length_a   1.000
_cell.length_b   1.000
_cell.length_c   1.000
_cell.angle_alpha   90.00
_cell.angle_beta   90.00
_cell.angle_gamma   90.00
#
_symmetry.space_group_name_H-M   'P 1'
#
loop_
_entity.id
_entity.type
_entity.pdbx_description
1 polymer ?
#
loop_
_entity_poly.entity_id
_entity_poly.type
_entity_poly.pdbx_seq_one_letter_code
_entity_poly.pdbx_strand_id
1 'polypeptide(L)'
;MAREFSTLRQLDIPVKVLFTGYLTTVAVGYLVALIQILFTHGLADGKFGLSIDDIVYSYYGNRSGTMLETKLNGSMKDNASEKERFAIIQWVRDGADKDDFVDDGIDKIIESRCVMCHNKEASLPDFSDFNVLKELAKEDEGATFTSLTRVSHIHLFGISFIFMLVGLIFSFSETSTLKYKSIAIGMPYVFLLVDILSWWLTKLNPMFAWLVIFAGAGMAISFGFMWLVSVLEMWAYNQVFVDSQGEPKPQWSRIVEAKFKQLGGDRAVERAMSGLIRLVGYAWRLFNQHGLPVLLDVYKKLFDRSRS
;
A
#
# COMPACT_ATOMS: atom_id res chain seq x y z
N MET A 1 -31.47 20.10 -17.33
CA MET A 1 -30.50 20.63 -18.33
C MET A 1 -29.14 20.02 -18.03
N ALA A 2 -28.65 19.12 -18.88
CA ALA A 2 -27.23 18.76 -18.83
C ALA A 2 -26.45 20.02 -19.22
N ARG A 3 -25.51 20.48 -18.38
CA ARG A 3 -24.60 21.56 -18.75
C ARG A 3 -23.85 21.11 -20.01
N GLU A 4 -23.88 21.91 -21.07
CA GLU A 4 -22.96 21.75 -22.20
C GLU A 4 -21.55 22.09 -21.71
N PHE A 5 -20.82 21.07 -21.28
CA PHE A 5 -19.40 21.19 -21.01
C PHE A 5 -18.64 20.82 -22.27
N SER A 6 -17.63 21.60 -22.63
CA SER A 6 -16.67 21.23 -23.68
C SER A 6 -16.04 19.89 -23.35
N THR A 7 -16.07 18.97 -24.31
CA THR A 7 -15.50 17.63 -24.13
C THR A 7 -13.97 17.70 -24.22
N LEU A 8 -13.26 16.68 -23.72
CA LEU A 8 -11.78 16.68 -23.71
C LEU A 8 -11.18 16.94 -25.10
N ARG A 9 -11.84 16.46 -26.16
CA ARG A 9 -11.45 16.71 -27.54
C ARG A 9 -11.53 18.20 -27.92
N GLN A 10 -12.56 18.90 -27.44
CA GLN A 10 -12.91 20.27 -27.81
C GLN A 10 -12.18 21.34 -26.98
N LEU A 11 -11.42 20.93 -25.96
CA LEU A 11 -10.65 21.87 -25.14
C LEU A 11 -9.54 22.57 -25.94
N ASP A 12 -9.29 23.83 -25.59
CA ASP A 12 -8.17 24.58 -26.14
C ASP A 12 -6.82 23.96 -25.78
N ILE A 13 -5.81 24.20 -26.63
CA ILE A 13 -4.46 23.65 -26.49
C ILE A 13 -3.85 23.93 -25.10
N PRO A 14 -3.95 25.15 -24.51
CA PRO A 14 -3.38 25.39 -23.18
C PRO A 14 -3.97 24.51 -22.09
N VAL A 15 -5.27 24.23 -22.14
CA VAL A 15 -5.94 23.37 -21.15
C VAL A 15 -5.54 21.91 -21.38
N LYS A 16 -5.44 21.45 -22.63
CA LYS A 16 -4.94 20.11 -22.95
C LYS A 16 -3.51 19.90 -22.46
N VAL A 17 -2.64 20.90 -22.62
CA VAL A 17 -1.27 20.88 -22.10
C VAL A 17 -1.27 20.80 -20.58
N LEU A 18 -2.08 21.62 -19.90
CA LEU A 18 -2.21 21.58 -18.44
C LEU A 18 -2.66 20.20 -17.93
N PHE A 19 -3.74 19.65 -18.49
CA PHE A 19 -4.28 18.35 -18.09
C PHE A 19 -3.30 17.22 -18.38
N THR A 20 -2.66 17.23 -19.55
CA THR A 20 -1.68 16.20 -19.93
C THR A 20 -0.42 16.29 -19.07
N GLY A 21 0.05 17.49 -18.75
CA GLY A 21 1.19 17.72 -17.85
C GLY A 21 0.93 17.16 -16.45
N TYR A 22 -0.25 17.44 -15.90
CA TYR A 22 -0.69 16.86 -14.61
C TYR A 22 -0.76 15.32 -14.68
N LEU A 23 -1.48 14.77 -15.66
CA LEU A 23 -1.65 13.32 -15.83
C LEU A 23 -0.31 12.59 -16.02
N THR A 24 0.62 13.18 -16.76
CA THR A 24 1.96 12.61 -16.96
C THR A 24 2.78 12.63 -15.67
N THR A 25 2.76 13.75 -14.95
CA THR A 25 3.48 13.88 -13.67
C THR A 25 2.97 12.87 -12.64
N VAL A 26 1.65 12.71 -12.52
CA VAL A 26 1.04 11.70 -11.63
C VAL A 26 1.39 10.28 -12.07
N ALA A 27 1.40 9.98 -13.37
CA ALA A 27 1.79 8.66 -13.88
C ALA A 27 3.25 8.33 -13.54
N VAL A 28 4.17 9.28 -13.71
CA VAL A 28 5.56 9.13 -13.28
C VAL A 28 5.65 8.94 -11.77
N GLY A 29 4.94 9.76 -11.00
CA GLY A 29 4.87 9.62 -9.54
C GLY A 29 4.36 8.25 -9.09
N TYR A 30 3.39 7.68 -9.82
CA TYR A 30 2.90 6.32 -9.57
C TYR A 30 3.99 5.27 -9.80
N LEU A 31 4.78 5.38 -10.87
CA LEU A 31 5.91 4.47 -11.12
C LEU A 31 6.99 4.59 -10.04
N VAL A 32 7.30 5.80 -9.59
CA VAL A 32 8.23 6.04 -8.49
C VAL A 32 7.70 5.45 -7.18
N ALA A 33 6.39 5.54 -6.93
CA ALA A 33 5.77 4.90 -5.77
C ALA A 33 5.89 3.36 -5.80
N LEU A 34 5.75 2.72 -6.98
CA LEU A 34 5.99 1.28 -7.11
C LEU A 34 7.45 0.91 -6.79
N ILE A 35 8.40 1.71 -7.25
CA ILE A 35 9.83 1.54 -6.93
C ILE A 35 10.06 1.71 -5.42
N GLN A 36 9.43 2.70 -4.81
CA GLN A 36 9.49 2.92 -3.36
C GLN A 36 8.94 1.72 -2.59
N ILE A 37 7.82 1.14 -3.01
CA ILE A 37 7.25 -0.07 -2.41
C ILE A 37 8.23 -1.24 -2.51
N LEU A 38 8.84 -1.44 -3.69
CA LEU A 38 9.84 -2.48 -3.89
C LEU A 38 11.05 -2.31 -2.96
N PHE A 39 11.57 -1.10 -2.78
CA PHE A 39 12.70 -0.86 -1.87
C PHE A 39 12.33 -0.89 -0.39
N THR A 40 11.09 -0.55 -0.03
CA THR A 40 10.65 -0.48 1.37
C THR A 40 10.20 -1.84 1.89
N HIS A 41 9.52 -2.62 1.05
CA HIS A 41 8.88 -3.87 1.42
C HIS A 41 9.47 -5.09 0.73
N GLY A 42 10.06 -4.94 -0.45
CA GLY A 42 10.39 -6.06 -1.32
C GLY A 42 11.66 -6.85 -0.98
N LEU A 43 12.14 -6.72 0.25
CA LEU A 43 13.22 -7.51 0.86
C LEU A 43 12.85 -7.93 2.29
N ALA A 44 11.57 -7.81 2.67
CA ALA A 44 11.13 -8.09 4.03
C ALA A 44 11.12 -9.61 4.30
N ASP A 45 10.87 -10.44 3.29
CA ASP A 45 10.97 -11.90 3.34
C ASP A 45 12.38 -12.46 3.04
N GLY A 46 13.36 -11.57 2.79
CA GLY A 46 14.74 -11.93 2.45
C GLY A 46 15.00 -12.32 0.99
N LYS A 47 14.01 -12.17 0.11
CA LYS A 47 14.14 -12.31 -1.35
C LYS A 47 13.79 -11.00 -2.01
N PHE A 48 14.49 -10.67 -3.09
CA PHE A 48 14.14 -9.48 -3.88
C PHE A 48 12.85 -9.77 -4.66
N GLY A 49 11.80 -9.00 -4.41
CA GLY A 49 10.50 -9.16 -5.08
C GLY A 49 9.38 -8.42 -4.36
N LEU A 50 8.13 -8.64 -4.75
CA LEU A 50 6.98 -8.26 -3.93
C LEU A 50 6.10 -9.50 -3.77
N SER A 51 6.30 -10.19 -2.66
CA SER A 51 5.53 -11.36 -2.27
C SER A 51 4.42 -10.98 -1.28
N ILE A 52 3.50 -11.91 -1.03
CA ILE A 52 2.52 -11.75 0.06
C ILE A 52 3.23 -11.78 1.41
N ASP A 53 4.30 -12.57 1.52
CA ASP A 53 5.07 -12.71 2.75
C ASP A 53 5.75 -11.38 3.10
N ASP A 54 6.22 -10.61 2.10
CA ASP A 54 6.76 -9.26 2.33
C ASP A 54 5.74 -8.32 3.00
N ILE A 55 4.48 -8.38 2.59
CA ILE A 55 3.38 -7.60 3.17
C ILE A 55 3.09 -8.08 4.59
N VAL A 56 3.04 -9.41 4.79
CA VAL A 56 2.85 -10.01 6.11
C VAL A 56 3.95 -9.58 7.07
N TYR A 57 5.23 -9.76 6.72
CA TYR A 57 6.35 -9.34 7.54
C TYR A 57 6.35 -7.83 7.81
N SER A 58 5.97 -7.02 6.82
CA SER A 58 5.94 -5.56 6.97
C SER A 58 4.87 -5.07 7.95
N TYR A 59 3.67 -5.67 7.97
CA TYR A 59 2.54 -5.17 8.76
C TYR A 59 2.22 -6.03 9.99
N TYR A 60 2.24 -7.35 9.87
CA TYR A 60 1.99 -8.30 10.95
C TYR A 60 3.23 -8.57 11.81
N GLY A 61 4.40 -8.59 11.16
CA GLY A 61 5.68 -8.97 11.75
C GLY A 61 5.90 -10.47 11.81
N ASN A 62 7.08 -10.89 12.27
CA ASN A 62 7.40 -12.28 12.57
C ASN A 62 7.10 -12.62 14.04
N ARG A 63 5.91 -13.15 14.33
CA ARG A 63 5.51 -13.54 15.70
C ARG A 63 6.26 -14.75 16.27
N SER A 64 7.11 -15.39 15.49
CA SER A 64 7.93 -16.53 15.91
C SER A 64 9.43 -16.19 15.93
N GLY A 65 9.78 -14.94 15.70
CA GLY A 65 11.15 -14.43 15.73
C GLY A 65 11.16 -12.98 16.20
N THR A 66 12.30 -12.32 16.04
CA THR A 66 12.54 -11.00 16.61
C THR A 66 12.81 -9.97 15.54
N MET A 67 12.69 -8.68 15.86
CA MET A 67 12.98 -7.61 14.89
C MET A 67 14.42 -7.74 14.34
N LEU A 68 15.38 -8.04 15.21
CA LEU A 68 16.78 -8.24 14.83
C LEU A 68 16.93 -9.44 13.89
N GLU A 69 16.27 -10.56 14.17
CA GLU A 69 16.29 -11.76 13.32
C GLU A 69 15.67 -11.48 11.94
N THR A 70 14.51 -10.82 11.88
CA THR A 70 13.86 -10.46 10.62
C THR A 70 14.78 -9.59 9.77
N LYS A 71 15.43 -8.58 10.38
CA LYS A 71 16.34 -7.69 9.63
C LYS A 71 17.59 -8.42 9.15
N LEU A 72 18.19 -9.28 9.97
CA LEU A 72 19.38 -10.07 9.58
C LEU A 72 19.08 -11.12 8.52
N ASN A 73 17.83 -11.59 8.38
CA ASN A 73 17.42 -12.46 7.28
C ASN A 73 16.94 -11.68 6.03
N GLY A 74 16.53 -10.42 6.21
CA GLY A 74 16.04 -9.52 5.16
C GLY A 74 17.06 -8.45 4.75
N SER A 75 16.68 -7.18 4.90
CA SER A 75 17.43 -6.02 4.39
C SER A 75 18.84 -5.84 4.96
N MET A 76 19.20 -6.49 6.07
CA MET A 76 20.53 -6.41 6.70
C MET A 76 21.36 -7.69 6.50
N LYS A 77 20.87 -8.65 5.70
CA LYS A 77 21.51 -9.94 5.45
C LYS A 77 22.95 -9.84 4.96
N ASP A 78 23.26 -8.87 4.11
CA ASP A 78 24.58 -8.75 3.50
C ASP A 78 25.58 -7.97 4.37
N ASN A 79 25.14 -7.45 5.53
CA ASN A 79 25.98 -6.64 6.43
C ASN A 79 26.76 -7.45 7.47
N ALA A 80 26.54 -8.77 7.54
CA ALA A 80 27.29 -9.68 8.38
C ALA A 80 27.40 -11.05 7.70
N SER A 81 28.51 -11.76 7.93
CA SER A 81 28.69 -13.11 7.40
C SER A 81 27.64 -14.07 7.94
N GLU A 82 27.39 -15.18 7.23
CA GLU A 82 26.41 -16.18 7.67
C GLU A 82 26.66 -16.67 9.10
N LYS A 83 27.94 -16.86 9.48
CA LYS A 83 28.33 -17.27 10.84
C LYS A 83 28.04 -16.19 11.88
N GLU A 84 28.38 -14.93 11.59
CA GLU A 84 28.12 -13.80 12.49
C GLU A 84 26.61 -13.58 12.68
N ARG A 85 25.82 -13.64 11.60
CA ARG A 85 24.36 -13.53 11.67
C ARG A 85 23.74 -14.66 12.47
N PHE A 86 24.19 -15.89 12.25
CA PHE A 86 23.70 -17.04 12.99
C PHE A 86 23.95 -16.88 14.50
N ALA A 87 25.14 -16.43 14.90
CA ALA A 87 25.46 -16.18 16.31
C ALA A 87 24.55 -15.12 16.92
N ILE A 88 24.32 -14.00 16.22
CA ILE A 88 23.41 -12.93 16.69
C ILE A 88 21.97 -13.47 16.80
N ILE A 89 21.48 -14.19 15.79
CA ILE A 89 20.11 -14.74 15.78
C ILE A 89 19.93 -15.74 16.92
N GLN A 90 20.92 -16.59 17.17
CA GLN A 90 20.87 -17.57 18.26
C GLN A 90 20.82 -16.86 19.62
N TRP A 91 21.73 -15.91 19.88
CA TRP A 91 21.72 -15.11 21.11
C TRP A 91 20.36 -14.43 21.36
N VAL A 92 19.75 -13.88 20.31
CA VAL A 92 18.44 -13.26 20.44
C VAL A 92 17.34 -14.29 20.76
N ARG A 93 17.38 -15.48 20.15
CA ARG A 93 16.42 -16.56 20.44
C ARG A 93 16.58 -17.15 21.84
N ASP A 94 17.80 -17.10 22.38
CA ASP A 94 18.12 -17.59 23.72
C ASP A 94 17.73 -16.58 24.83
N GLY A 95 17.16 -15.42 24.46
CA GLY A 95 16.57 -14.46 25.39
C GLY A 95 17.29 -13.11 25.45
N ALA A 96 18.33 -12.92 24.63
CA ALA A 96 19.12 -11.68 24.54
C ALA A 96 19.66 -11.20 25.89
N ASP A 97 20.24 -12.12 26.67
CA ASP A 97 20.87 -11.80 27.94
C ASP A 97 22.15 -10.99 27.75
N LYS A 98 22.48 -10.13 28.71
CA LYS A 98 23.63 -9.24 28.62
C LYS A 98 24.94 -9.97 28.89
N ASP A 99 24.93 -10.99 29.74
CA ASP A 99 26.13 -11.75 30.08
C ASP A 99 26.56 -12.57 28.85
N ASP A 100 25.61 -13.28 28.23
CA ASP A 100 25.83 -14.02 26.97
C ASP A 100 26.24 -13.11 25.81
N PHE A 101 25.73 -11.87 25.75
CA PHE A 101 26.10 -10.90 24.71
C PHE A 101 27.61 -10.61 24.68
N VAL A 102 28.25 -10.58 25.85
CA VAL A 102 29.70 -10.35 25.99
C VAL A 102 30.47 -11.66 25.91
N ASP A 103 29.99 -12.71 26.59
CA ASP A 103 30.68 -14.00 26.69
C ASP A 103 30.75 -14.73 25.33
N ASP A 104 29.69 -14.66 24.52
CA ASP A 104 29.64 -15.24 23.18
C ASP A 104 30.29 -14.32 22.11
N GLY A 105 30.77 -13.13 22.50
CA GLY A 105 31.44 -12.18 21.62
C GLY A 105 30.53 -11.49 20.62
N ILE A 106 29.22 -11.44 20.89
CA ILE A 106 28.22 -10.77 20.05
C ILE A 106 28.45 -9.25 20.05
N ASP A 107 28.85 -8.70 21.20
CA ASP A 107 29.27 -7.32 21.38
C ASP A 107 30.27 -6.85 20.31
N LYS A 108 31.32 -7.65 20.07
CA LYS A 108 32.36 -7.36 19.07
C LYS A 108 31.83 -7.41 17.65
N ILE A 109 30.88 -8.31 17.36
CA ILE A 109 30.25 -8.39 16.04
C ILE A 109 29.42 -7.12 15.80
N ILE A 110 28.57 -6.75 16.76
CA ILE A 110 27.73 -5.55 16.66
C ILE A 110 28.59 -4.29 16.54
N GLU A 111 29.64 -4.16 17.35
CA GLU A 111 30.56 -3.02 17.32
C GLU A 111 31.28 -2.90 15.97
N SER A 112 31.77 -4.01 15.43
CA SER A 112 32.56 -4.00 14.18
C SER A 112 31.71 -3.89 12.91
N ARG A 113 30.48 -4.42 12.91
CA ARG A 113 29.64 -4.51 11.70
C ARG A 113 28.51 -3.50 11.68
N CYS A 114 27.92 -3.20 12.83
CA CYS A 114 26.64 -2.50 12.87
C CYS A 114 26.79 -1.05 13.38
N VAL A 115 27.59 -0.81 14.42
CA VAL A 115 27.73 0.52 15.06
C VAL A 115 28.26 1.58 14.09
N MET A 116 29.00 1.19 13.04
CA MET A 116 29.45 2.12 12.00
C MET A 116 28.30 2.91 11.34
N CYS A 117 27.11 2.31 11.23
CA CYS A 117 25.90 2.97 10.73
C CYS A 117 24.85 3.19 11.85
N HIS A 118 24.81 2.31 12.85
CA HIS A 118 23.90 2.34 13.99
C HIS A 118 24.56 2.96 15.23
N ASN A 119 24.93 4.23 15.14
CA ASN A 119 25.50 4.99 16.24
C ASN A 119 24.58 6.15 16.66
N LYS A 120 24.93 6.80 17.77
CA LYS A 120 24.19 7.93 18.36
C LYS A 120 23.93 9.12 17.44
N GLU A 121 24.77 9.30 16.42
CA GLU A 121 24.71 10.46 15.50
C GLU A 121 23.87 10.15 14.26
N ALA A 122 23.55 8.89 14.01
CA ALA A 122 22.74 8.44 12.89
C ALA A 122 21.24 8.59 13.17
N SER A 123 20.43 8.68 12.11
CA SER A 123 18.97 8.59 12.17
C SER A 123 18.45 7.15 12.30
N LEU A 124 19.33 6.21 12.66
CA LEU A 124 19.07 4.80 12.87
C LEU A 124 19.09 4.45 14.36
N PRO A 125 18.53 3.31 14.79
CA PRO A 125 18.62 2.88 16.18
C PRO A 125 20.09 2.75 16.61
N ASP A 126 20.44 3.34 17.75
CA ASP A 126 21.81 3.35 18.28
C ASP A 126 22.16 2.00 18.93
N PHE A 127 23.03 1.23 18.28
CA PHE A 127 23.46 -0.09 18.76
C PHE A 127 24.63 -0.02 19.75
N SER A 128 25.15 1.17 20.05
CA SER A 128 26.06 1.35 21.18
C SER A 128 25.33 1.24 22.53
N ASP A 129 24.00 1.41 22.55
CA ASP A 129 23.16 1.19 23.73
C ASP A 129 22.54 -0.21 23.70
N PHE A 130 22.95 -1.06 24.64
CA PHE A 130 22.42 -2.41 24.80
C PHE A 130 20.89 -2.44 25.01
N ASN A 131 20.30 -1.40 25.62
CA ASN A 131 18.85 -1.37 25.83
C ASN A 131 18.09 -1.30 24.50
N VAL A 132 18.66 -0.62 23.49
CA VAL A 132 18.09 -0.54 22.15
C VAL A 132 18.15 -1.91 21.47
N LEU A 133 19.28 -2.62 21.59
CA LEU A 133 19.41 -3.99 21.09
C LEU A 133 18.42 -4.94 21.78
N LYS A 134 18.28 -4.84 23.11
CA LYS A 134 17.35 -5.65 23.88
C LYS A 134 15.89 -5.39 23.50
N GLU A 135 15.54 -4.14 23.15
CA GLU A 135 14.21 -3.83 22.63
C GLU A 135 13.97 -4.46 21.26
N LEU A 136 14.98 -4.44 20.38
CA LEU A 136 14.92 -5.05 19.04
C LEU A 136 15.07 -6.58 19.05
N ALA A 137 15.48 -7.15 20.17
CA ALA A 137 15.44 -8.57 20.42
C ALA A 137 14.05 -9.08 20.85
N LYS A 138 13.06 -8.19 21.01
CA LYS A 138 11.67 -8.60 21.23
C LYS A 138 11.03 -9.12 19.94
N GLU A 139 9.89 -9.79 20.11
CA GLU A 139 9.05 -10.26 19.02
C GLU A 139 8.79 -9.17 17.98
N ASP A 140 8.90 -9.54 16.70
CA ASP A 140 8.63 -8.62 15.60
C ASP A 140 7.11 -8.45 15.43
N GLU A 141 6.62 -7.26 15.77
CA GLU A 141 5.21 -6.90 15.62
C GLU A 141 4.87 -6.19 14.31
N GLY A 142 5.83 -6.07 13.40
CA GLY A 142 5.71 -5.34 12.14
C GLY A 142 5.51 -3.83 12.35
N ALA A 143 4.76 -3.20 11.44
CA ALA A 143 4.49 -1.77 11.47
C ALA A 143 3.87 -1.31 12.81
N THR A 144 4.45 -0.29 13.43
CA THR A 144 3.91 0.27 14.68
C THR A 144 2.60 1.03 14.45
N PHE A 145 1.74 1.13 15.46
CA PHE A 145 0.50 1.90 15.39
C PHE A 145 0.73 3.37 15.00
N THR A 146 1.79 3.98 15.52
CA THR A 146 2.17 5.37 15.18
C THR A 146 2.56 5.50 13.71
N SER A 147 3.38 4.58 13.19
CA SER A 147 3.74 4.56 11.77
C SER A 147 2.49 4.38 10.91
N LEU A 148 1.65 3.40 11.25
CA LEU A 148 0.45 3.08 10.51
C LEU A 148 -0.55 4.24 10.48
N THR A 149 -0.74 4.94 11.60
CA THR A 149 -1.56 6.15 11.69
C THR A 149 -1.02 7.26 10.79
N ARG A 150 0.29 7.53 10.85
CA ARG A 150 0.94 8.56 10.04
C ARG A 150 0.79 8.28 8.54
N VAL A 151 1.12 7.06 8.11
CA VAL A 151 1.06 6.66 6.71
C VAL A 151 -0.39 6.66 6.21
N SER A 152 -1.34 6.14 7.02
CA SER A 152 -2.78 6.19 6.71
C SER A 152 -3.27 7.62 6.48
N HIS A 153 -2.89 8.57 7.35
CA HIS A 153 -3.27 9.97 7.22
C HIS A 153 -2.75 10.58 5.91
N ILE A 154 -1.46 10.42 5.62
CA ILE A 154 -0.83 10.96 4.41
C ILE A 154 -1.48 10.38 3.14
N HIS A 155 -1.75 9.07 3.11
CA HIS A 155 -2.33 8.41 1.94
C HIS A 155 -3.81 8.76 1.75
N LEU A 156 -4.61 8.81 2.82
CA LEU A 156 -6.02 9.22 2.73
C LEU A 156 -6.17 10.58 2.06
N PHE A 157 -5.43 11.58 2.51
CA PHE A 157 -5.53 12.93 1.94
C PHE A 157 -4.84 13.03 0.58
N GLY A 158 -3.59 12.60 0.47
CA GLY A 158 -2.79 12.75 -0.74
C GLY A 158 -3.41 12.03 -1.95
N ILE A 159 -3.77 10.76 -1.78
CA ILE A 159 -4.34 9.95 -2.88
C ILE A 159 -5.75 10.44 -3.25
N SER A 160 -6.56 10.88 -2.28
CA SER A 160 -7.88 11.46 -2.57
C SER A 160 -7.77 12.71 -3.44
N PHE A 161 -6.80 13.61 -3.19
CA PHE A 161 -6.59 14.78 -4.03
C PHE A 161 -6.15 14.41 -5.45
N ILE A 162 -5.29 13.40 -5.59
CA ILE A 162 -4.87 12.89 -6.90
C ILE A 162 -6.08 12.38 -7.68
N PHE A 163 -6.88 11.49 -7.10
CA PHE A 163 -8.04 10.92 -7.79
C PHE A 163 -9.17 11.92 -8.00
N MET A 164 -9.28 12.97 -7.18
CA MET A 164 -10.21 14.06 -7.43
C MET A 164 -9.85 14.80 -8.72
N LEU A 165 -8.58 15.15 -8.92
CA LEU A 165 -8.13 15.88 -10.12
C LEU A 165 -8.13 14.99 -11.36
N VAL A 166 -7.65 13.74 -11.26
CA VAL A 166 -7.73 12.77 -12.36
C VAL A 166 -9.18 12.50 -12.74
N GLY A 167 -10.05 12.27 -11.76
CA GLY A 167 -11.48 12.04 -11.97
C GLY A 167 -12.20 13.26 -12.54
N LEU A 168 -11.81 14.47 -12.12
CA LEU A 168 -12.32 15.72 -12.70
C LEU A 168 -11.99 15.83 -14.18
N ILE A 169 -10.71 15.64 -14.56
CA ILE A 169 -10.28 15.65 -15.96
C ILE A 169 -11.06 14.59 -16.76
N PHE A 170 -11.11 13.37 -16.25
CA PHE A 170 -11.80 12.27 -16.90
C PHE A 170 -13.33 12.49 -17.02
N SER A 171 -13.94 13.28 -16.13
CA SER A 171 -15.38 13.57 -16.20
C SER A 171 -15.79 14.26 -17.52
N PHE A 172 -14.88 15.03 -18.13
CA PHE A 172 -15.03 15.69 -19.43
C PHE A 172 -14.91 14.73 -20.63
N SER A 173 -14.59 13.46 -20.42
CA SER A 173 -14.50 12.48 -21.51
C SER A 173 -15.85 12.31 -22.21
N GLU A 174 -15.91 12.04 -23.51
CA GLU A 174 -17.19 11.81 -24.21
C GLU A 174 -17.41 10.37 -24.64
N THR A 175 -16.34 9.57 -24.70
CA THR A 175 -16.38 8.18 -25.20
C THR A 175 -16.92 7.19 -24.16
N SER A 176 -16.97 7.59 -22.89
CA SER A 176 -17.42 6.75 -21.78
C SER A 176 -18.87 7.05 -21.38
N THR A 177 -19.68 6.01 -21.15
CA THR A 177 -21.06 6.20 -20.66
C THR A 177 -21.07 6.71 -19.22
N LEU A 178 -22.18 7.35 -18.82
CA LEU A 178 -22.36 7.86 -17.45
C LEU A 178 -22.08 6.78 -16.39
N LYS A 179 -22.57 5.56 -16.60
CA LYS A 179 -22.35 4.42 -15.71
C LYS A 179 -20.86 4.13 -15.49
N TYR A 180 -20.09 3.98 -16.56
CA TYR A 180 -18.67 3.65 -16.47
C TYR A 180 -17.83 4.81 -15.96
N LYS A 181 -18.22 6.05 -16.29
CA LYS A 181 -17.60 7.23 -15.70
C LYS A 181 -17.75 7.27 -14.18
N SER A 182 -18.98 7.10 -13.69
CA SER A 182 -19.26 7.10 -12.25
C SER A 182 -18.52 5.98 -11.52
N ILE A 183 -18.45 4.78 -12.13
CA ILE A 183 -17.69 3.66 -11.55
C ILE A 183 -16.20 3.99 -11.50
N ALA A 184 -15.60 4.42 -12.61
CA ALA A 184 -14.18 4.74 -12.65
C ALA A 184 -13.80 5.87 -11.68
N ILE A 185 -14.63 6.91 -11.58
CA ILE A 185 -14.38 8.02 -10.64
C ILE A 185 -14.57 7.57 -9.19
N GLY A 186 -15.60 6.78 -8.87
CA GLY A 186 -15.89 6.35 -7.50
C GLY A 186 -14.97 5.25 -6.97
N MET A 187 -14.54 4.34 -7.85
CA MET A 187 -13.78 3.14 -7.52
C MET A 187 -12.50 3.42 -6.69
N PRO A 188 -11.63 4.38 -7.05
CA PRO A 188 -10.42 4.66 -6.28
C PRO A 188 -10.66 5.01 -4.83
N TYR A 189 -11.74 5.74 -4.51
CA TYR A 189 -12.04 6.11 -3.13
C TYR A 189 -12.45 4.91 -2.29
N VAL A 190 -13.24 4.00 -2.86
CA VAL A 190 -13.61 2.74 -2.20
C VAL A 190 -12.36 1.90 -1.96
N PHE A 191 -11.53 1.72 -2.98
CA PHE A 191 -10.33 0.92 -2.86
C PHE A 191 -9.25 1.56 -1.98
N LEU A 192 -9.16 2.89 -1.91
CA LEU A 192 -8.28 3.60 -0.98
C LEU A 192 -8.66 3.30 0.47
N LEU A 193 -9.96 3.34 0.79
CA LEU A 193 -10.44 2.98 2.13
C LEU A 193 -10.15 1.51 2.43
N VAL A 194 -10.40 0.61 1.47
CA VAL A 194 -10.12 -0.82 1.62
C VAL A 194 -8.63 -1.09 1.81
N ASP A 195 -7.76 -0.41 1.04
CA ASP A 195 -6.31 -0.55 1.13
C ASP A 195 -5.80 -0.16 2.52
N ILE A 196 -6.20 1.02 3.00
CA ILE A 196 -5.77 1.48 4.32
C ILE A 196 -6.30 0.55 5.41
N LEU A 197 -7.59 0.18 5.37
CA LEU A 197 -8.17 -0.78 6.31
C LEU A 197 -7.42 -2.12 6.26
N SER A 198 -6.99 -2.56 5.08
CA SER A 198 -6.27 -3.82 4.92
C SER A 198 -4.91 -3.83 5.61
N TRP A 199 -4.20 -2.70 5.68
CA TRP A 199 -2.95 -2.62 6.44
C TRP A 199 -3.18 -2.83 7.94
N TRP A 200 -4.22 -2.18 8.49
CA TRP A 200 -4.63 -2.34 9.89
C TRP A 200 -5.09 -3.76 10.20
N LEU A 201 -5.84 -4.37 9.29
CA LEU A 201 -6.28 -5.76 9.43
C LEU A 201 -5.12 -6.75 9.30
N THR A 202 -4.16 -6.49 8.40
CA THR A 202 -2.97 -7.34 8.24
C THR A 202 -2.13 -7.35 9.50
N LYS A 203 -2.01 -6.21 10.20
CA LYS A 203 -1.36 -6.14 11.51
C LYS A 203 -1.99 -7.06 12.56
N LEU A 204 -3.30 -7.34 12.46
CA LEU A 204 -4.01 -8.23 13.37
C LEU A 204 -4.01 -9.68 12.90
N ASN A 205 -4.07 -9.92 11.59
CA ASN A 205 -4.08 -11.25 11.00
C ASN A 205 -3.46 -11.23 9.60
N PRO A 206 -2.45 -12.08 9.33
CA PRO A 206 -1.69 -12.06 8.08
C PRO A 206 -2.53 -12.34 6.83
N MET A 207 -3.70 -13.00 6.95
CA MET A 207 -4.57 -13.33 5.81
C MET A 207 -5.04 -12.09 5.04
N PHE A 208 -5.13 -10.92 5.70
CA PHE A 208 -5.57 -9.69 5.05
C PHE A 208 -4.52 -9.05 4.13
N ALA A 209 -3.29 -9.58 4.07
CA ALA A 209 -2.27 -9.12 3.13
C ALA A 209 -2.74 -9.20 1.66
N TRP A 210 -3.58 -10.19 1.34
CA TRP A 210 -4.21 -10.30 0.02
C TRP A 210 -5.13 -9.12 -0.32
N LEU A 211 -5.80 -8.57 0.69
CA LEU A 211 -6.71 -7.44 0.51
C LEU A 211 -5.94 -6.18 0.11
N VAL A 212 -4.70 -6.01 0.59
CA VAL A 212 -3.76 -4.94 0.18
C VAL A 212 -3.51 -5.01 -1.33
N ILE A 213 -3.17 -6.20 -1.82
CA ILE A 213 -2.86 -6.44 -3.24
C ILE A 213 -4.09 -6.13 -4.11
N PHE A 214 -5.25 -6.67 -3.74
CA PHE A 214 -6.48 -6.43 -4.51
C PHE A 214 -6.90 -4.96 -4.50
N ALA A 215 -6.68 -4.26 -3.38
CA ALA A 215 -7.03 -2.86 -3.28
C ALA A 215 -6.11 -1.96 -4.11
N GLY A 216 -4.80 -2.19 -4.03
CA GLY A 216 -3.81 -1.54 -4.88
C GLY A 216 -4.10 -1.77 -6.38
N ALA A 217 -4.38 -3.01 -6.77
CA ALA A 217 -4.72 -3.37 -8.16
C ALA A 217 -6.00 -2.66 -8.64
N GLY A 218 -7.03 -2.60 -7.80
CA GLY A 218 -8.27 -1.89 -8.11
C GLY A 218 -8.04 -0.40 -8.38
N MET A 219 -7.25 0.27 -7.53
CA MET A 219 -6.85 1.66 -7.76
C MET A 219 -6.04 1.83 -9.04
N ALA A 220 -5.09 0.92 -9.31
CA ALA A 220 -4.23 0.94 -10.50
C ALA A 220 -5.05 0.85 -11.80
N ILE A 221 -6.00 -0.07 -11.85
CA ILE A 221 -6.88 -0.28 -13.01
C ILE A 221 -7.72 0.97 -13.25
N SER A 222 -8.31 1.53 -12.20
CA SER A 222 -9.11 2.75 -12.34
C SER A 222 -8.28 3.94 -12.82
N PHE A 223 -7.12 4.15 -12.21
CA PHE A 223 -6.17 5.18 -12.63
C PHE A 223 -5.78 5.02 -14.10
N GLY A 224 -5.32 3.82 -14.49
CA GLY A 224 -4.89 3.54 -15.85
C GLY A 224 -6.00 3.75 -16.88
N PHE A 225 -7.23 3.36 -16.57
CA PHE A 225 -8.38 3.60 -17.43
C PHE A 225 -8.68 5.09 -17.61
N MET A 226 -8.81 5.85 -16.50
CA MET A 226 -9.09 7.29 -16.55
C MET A 226 -7.97 8.06 -17.25
N TRP A 227 -6.72 7.70 -16.98
CA TRP A 227 -5.54 8.30 -17.60
C TRP A 227 -5.54 8.06 -19.11
N LEU A 228 -5.67 6.79 -19.53
CA LEU A 228 -5.58 6.40 -20.93
C LEU A 228 -6.68 7.07 -21.76
N VAL A 229 -7.94 6.98 -21.32
CA VAL A 229 -9.06 7.59 -22.05
C VAL A 229 -8.87 9.10 -22.15
N SER A 230 -8.45 9.76 -21.07
CA SER A 230 -8.27 11.21 -21.07
C SER A 230 -7.19 11.67 -22.06
N VAL A 231 -6.04 10.98 -22.09
CA VAL A 231 -4.95 11.30 -23.02
C VAL A 231 -5.35 11.02 -24.47
N LEU A 232 -5.99 9.88 -24.73
CA LEU A 232 -6.42 9.50 -26.08
C LEU A 232 -7.49 10.45 -26.62
N GLU A 233 -8.45 10.89 -25.81
CA GLU A 233 -9.47 11.85 -26.26
C GLU A 233 -8.90 13.24 -26.55
N MET A 234 -7.90 13.70 -25.78
CA MET A 234 -7.30 15.00 -26.01
C MET A 234 -6.46 15.04 -27.30
N TRP A 235 -5.69 13.98 -27.58
CA TRP A 235 -4.63 13.99 -28.60
C TRP A 235 -4.80 13.02 -29.77
N ALA A 236 -5.50 11.90 -29.57
CA ALA A 236 -5.58 10.81 -30.55
C ALA A 236 -7.03 10.45 -30.94
N TYR A 237 -7.98 11.37 -30.75
CA TYR A 237 -9.40 11.07 -30.87
C TYR A 237 -9.78 10.46 -32.22
N ASN A 238 -9.43 11.14 -33.32
CA ASN A 238 -9.77 10.70 -34.67
C ASN A 238 -9.10 9.38 -35.06
N GLN A 239 -7.96 9.04 -34.44
CA GLN A 239 -7.23 7.81 -34.74
C GLN A 239 -7.81 6.61 -33.99
N VAL A 240 -8.29 6.84 -32.75
CA VAL A 240 -8.72 5.77 -31.86
C VAL A 240 -10.22 5.55 -31.94
N PHE A 241 -11.01 6.63 -31.84
CA PHE A 241 -12.46 6.58 -31.61
C PHE A 241 -13.30 6.83 -32.86
N VAL A 242 -12.68 7.17 -33.99
CA VAL A 242 -13.38 7.36 -35.28
C VAL A 242 -12.96 6.24 -36.23
N ASP A 243 -13.90 5.77 -37.05
CA ASP A 243 -13.64 4.76 -38.08
C ASP A 243 -13.10 5.36 -39.39
N SER A 244 -12.81 4.52 -40.38
CA SER A 244 -12.28 4.96 -41.68
C SER A 244 -13.28 5.78 -42.50
N GLN A 245 -14.55 5.80 -42.10
CA GLN A 245 -15.63 6.56 -42.77
C GLN A 245 -15.91 7.89 -42.07
N GLY A 246 -15.23 8.18 -40.96
CA GLY A 246 -15.43 9.41 -40.17
C GLY A 246 -16.49 9.29 -39.09
N GLU A 247 -17.08 8.10 -38.90
CA GLU A 247 -18.12 7.87 -37.91
C GLU A 247 -17.53 7.43 -36.55
N PRO A 248 -18.13 7.84 -35.42
CA PRO A 248 -17.70 7.37 -34.11
C PRO A 248 -17.83 5.84 -34.00
N LYS A 249 -16.74 5.17 -33.60
CA LYS A 249 -16.76 3.74 -33.34
C LYS A 249 -17.78 3.40 -32.25
N PRO A 250 -18.41 2.22 -32.32
CA PRO A 250 -19.32 1.79 -31.27
C PRO A 250 -18.62 1.80 -29.92
N GLN A 251 -19.29 2.35 -28.91
CA GLN A 251 -18.74 2.44 -27.56
C GLN A 251 -18.29 1.06 -27.07
N TRP A 252 -17.04 0.99 -26.60
CA TRP A 252 -16.43 -0.24 -26.09
C TRP A 252 -17.27 -0.91 -25.00
N SER A 253 -18.01 -0.11 -24.21
CA SER A 253 -18.93 -0.55 -23.16
C SER A 253 -19.96 -1.55 -23.68
N ARG A 254 -20.50 -1.38 -24.89
CA ARG A 254 -21.49 -2.30 -25.46
C ARG A 254 -20.89 -3.69 -25.70
N ILE A 255 -19.65 -3.73 -26.18
CA ILE A 255 -18.91 -4.97 -26.44
C ILE A 255 -18.55 -5.66 -25.12
N VAL A 256 -18.03 -4.88 -24.17
CA VAL A 256 -17.62 -5.40 -22.85
C VAL A 256 -18.82 -5.85 -22.03
N GLU A 257 -19.92 -5.10 -21.96
CA GLU A 257 -21.13 -5.52 -21.26
C GLU A 257 -21.73 -6.79 -21.84
N ALA A 258 -21.78 -6.91 -23.18
CA ALA A 258 -22.26 -8.11 -23.84
C ALA A 258 -21.39 -9.33 -23.49
N LYS A 259 -20.07 -9.21 -23.60
CA LYS A 259 -19.14 -10.28 -23.21
C LYS A 259 -19.17 -10.58 -21.72
N PHE A 260 -19.26 -9.57 -20.87
CA PHE A 260 -19.32 -9.72 -19.42
C PHE A 260 -20.57 -10.48 -18.99
N LYS A 261 -21.73 -10.14 -19.56
CA LYS A 261 -22.97 -10.90 -19.36
C LYS A 261 -22.86 -12.33 -19.87
N GLN A 262 -22.28 -12.53 -21.05
CA GLN A 262 -22.07 -13.86 -21.63
C GLN A 262 -21.18 -14.75 -20.74
N LEU A 263 -20.16 -14.18 -20.11
CA LEU A 263 -19.27 -14.87 -19.18
C LEU A 263 -19.89 -15.05 -17.77
N GLY A 264 -21.13 -14.62 -17.55
CA GLY A 264 -21.79 -14.70 -16.25
C GLY A 264 -21.26 -13.72 -15.21
N GLY A 265 -20.70 -12.59 -15.67
CA GLY A 265 -20.09 -11.56 -14.82
C GLY A 265 -21.03 -11.01 -13.74
N ASP A 266 -22.33 -10.93 -14.00
CA ASP A 266 -23.33 -10.49 -13.01
C ASP A 266 -23.35 -11.43 -11.79
N ARG A 267 -23.32 -12.75 -12.02
CA ARG A 267 -23.20 -13.75 -10.94
C ARG A 267 -21.85 -13.69 -10.24
N ALA A 268 -20.78 -13.35 -10.96
CA ALA A 268 -19.45 -13.18 -10.37
C ALA A 268 -19.42 -11.96 -9.43
N VAL A 269 -20.06 -10.85 -9.80
CA VAL A 269 -20.18 -9.64 -8.97
C VAL A 269 -21.00 -9.93 -7.72
N GLU A 270 -22.14 -10.62 -7.82
CA GLU A 270 -22.93 -11.02 -6.64
C GLU A 270 -22.13 -11.89 -5.67
N ARG A 271 -21.36 -12.85 -6.19
CA ARG A 271 -20.46 -13.68 -5.39
C ARG A 271 -19.34 -12.86 -4.74
N ALA A 272 -18.74 -11.95 -5.48
CA ALA A 272 -17.70 -11.07 -4.95
C ALA A 272 -18.24 -10.16 -3.84
N MET A 273 -19.42 -9.55 -4.04
CA MET A 273 -20.07 -8.72 -3.02
C MET A 273 -20.45 -9.51 -1.77
N SER A 274 -21.04 -10.70 -1.93
CA SER A 274 -21.38 -11.55 -0.78
C SER A 274 -20.13 -12.02 -0.02
N GLY A 275 -19.04 -12.33 -0.74
CA GLY A 275 -17.73 -12.59 -0.14
C GLY A 275 -17.21 -11.38 0.65
N LEU A 276 -17.29 -10.18 0.06
CA LEU A 276 -16.87 -8.94 0.70
C LEU A 276 -17.66 -8.66 1.99
N ILE A 277 -18.99 -8.83 1.98
CA ILE A 277 -19.83 -8.65 3.17
C ILE A 277 -19.39 -9.60 4.30
N ARG A 278 -19.12 -10.87 3.97
CA ARG A 278 -18.62 -11.85 4.95
C ARG A 278 -17.25 -11.44 5.50
N LEU A 279 -16.36 -10.98 4.63
CA LEU A 279 -15.02 -10.54 5.00
C LEU A 279 -15.06 -9.31 5.90
N VAL A 280 -15.92 -8.33 5.61
CA VAL A 280 -16.19 -7.17 6.49
C VAL A 280 -16.74 -7.62 7.84
N GLY A 281 -17.70 -8.56 7.86
CA GLY A 281 -18.24 -9.11 9.12
C GLY A 281 -17.19 -9.89 9.94
N TYR A 282 -16.23 -10.53 9.28
CA TYR A 282 -15.10 -11.17 9.96
C TYR A 282 -14.10 -10.14 10.50
N ALA A 283 -13.72 -9.16 9.68
CA ALA A 283 -12.85 -8.05 10.07
C ALA A 283 -13.41 -7.28 11.28
N TRP A 284 -14.72 -7.01 11.31
CA TRP A 284 -15.39 -6.35 12.44
C TRP A 284 -15.28 -7.15 13.74
N ARG A 285 -15.42 -8.48 13.68
CA ARG A 285 -15.27 -9.34 14.86
C ARG A 285 -13.84 -9.35 15.38
N LEU A 286 -12.86 -9.46 14.49
CA LEU A 286 -11.43 -9.36 14.83
C LEU A 286 -11.10 -8.02 15.48
N PHE A 287 -11.59 -6.92 14.91
CA PHE A 287 -11.39 -5.58 15.47
C PHE A 287 -11.97 -5.48 16.88
N ASN A 288 -13.18 -5.99 17.12
CA ASN A 288 -13.77 -5.98 18.47
C ASN A 288 -13.00 -6.84 19.48
N GLN A 289 -12.41 -7.96 19.03
CA GLN A 289 -11.67 -8.87 19.91
C GLN A 289 -10.26 -8.36 20.25
N HIS A 290 -9.54 -7.79 19.28
CA HIS A 290 -8.13 -7.44 19.44
C HIS A 290 -7.85 -5.94 19.33
N GLY A 291 -8.52 -5.23 18.43
CA GLY A 291 -8.29 -3.80 18.19
C GLY A 291 -8.94 -2.88 19.24
N LEU A 292 -10.20 -3.14 19.57
CA LEU A 292 -10.97 -2.32 20.51
C LEU A 292 -10.36 -2.28 21.93
N PRO A 293 -9.87 -3.40 22.51
CA PRO A 293 -9.21 -3.37 23.82
C PRO A 293 -7.96 -2.49 23.85
N VAL A 294 -7.14 -2.53 22.78
CA VAL A 294 -5.93 -1.70 22.66
C VAL A 294 -6.29 -0.21 22.59
N LEU A 295 -7.31 0.14 21.80
CA LEU A 295 -7.81 1.51 21.72
C LEU A 295 -8.34 2.01 23.07
N LEU A 296 -9.06 1.16 23.80
CA LEU A 296 -9.57 1.50 25.12
C LEU A 296 -8.44 1.67 26.16
N ASP A 297 -7.38 0.86 26.09
CA ASP A 297 -6.20 0.98 26.95
C ASP A 297 -5.44 2.29 26.68
N VAL A 298 -5.23 2.63 25.39
CA VAL A 298 -4.62 3.90 25.00
C VAL A 298 -5.47 5.09 25.46
N TYR A 299 -6.79 5.03 25.26
CA TYR A 299 -7.72 6.05 25.73
C TYR A 299 -7.62 6.26 27.24
N LYS A 300 -7.61 5.17 28.03
CA LYS A 300 -7.43 5.22 29.48
C LYS A 300 -6.09 5.85 29.87
N LYS A 301 -4.98 5.43 29.27
CA LYS A 301 -3.64 5.98 29.57
C LYS A 301 -3.52 7.48 29.27
N LEU A 302 -4.20 7.97 28.24
CA LEU A 302 -4.20 9.40 27.89
C LEU A 302 -5.07 10.23 28.85
N PHE A 303 -6.24 9.71 29.26
CA PHE A 303 -7.18 10.44 30.11
C PHE A 303 -6.96 10.28 31.62
N ASP A 304 -6.30 9.21 32.09
CA ASP A 304 -5.86 9.11 33.49
C ASP A 304 -4.64 9.98 33.76
N ARG A 305 -3.75 10.18 32.78
CA ARG A 305 -2.64 11.15 32.88
C ARG A 305 -3.10 12.62 32.92
N SER A 306 -4.32 12.93 32.48
CA SER A 306 -4.86 14.29 32.59
C SER A 306 -5.53 14.57 33.95
N ARG A 307 -5.55 13.59 34.87
CA ARG A 307 -6.11 13.70 36.23
C ARG A 307 -5.05 13.63 37.34
N SER A 308 -3.78 13.49 37.01
CA SER A 308 -2.63 13.62 37.92
C SER A 308 -1.88 14.92 37.67
#